data_AF-A0A0Q4B575-F1
#
_entry.id   AF-A0A0Q4B575-F1
#
_cell.length_a   1.000
_cell.length_b   1.000
_cell.length_c   1.000
_cell.angle_alpha   90.00
_cell.angle_beta   90.00
_cell.angle_gamma   90.00
#
_symmetry.space_group_name_H-M   'P 1'
#
loop_
_entity.id
_entity.type
_entity.pdbx_description
1 polymer ?
#
loop_
_entity_poly.entity_id
_entity_poly.type
_entity_poly.pdbx_seq_one_letter_code
_entity_poly.pdbx_strand_id
1 'polypeptide(L)'
;MESPPNRKRQDRFVGTPLAQVLGIVLALFLGITFMLSGLYELFCLPMLVGVAMYVVPKVLGVKSTKVLLGAGVTYLIAISCIGAFIVSPAYVDSYDTAGSLDDGNFSDAEMTPKGDGLYDITVIYVGTGTDVEFHYNDIVILYYSSAGMSTPAEMVTMTSSGTTYTAIDVDLGDNKLEYFFFEAKSAGDLVDKTGMMIYRGSATDGEIMTMALEGNLYFIGINIMFVYFLVVIFSFFSRRSLENARERMEREGRLYPQGYGRCKECGALVLPGETCCRKCGAFIEKPEIITSAPVYEEMECSECGASVPADAERCPKCGEKFDGEDESEPV
;
A
#
# COMPACT_ATOMS: atom_id res chain seq x y z
N MET A 1 -30.87 16.04 -25.96
CA MET A 1 -29.47 16.46 -25.70
C MET A 1 -29.34 16.63 -24.20
N GLU A 2 -28.84 15.61 -23.51
CA GLU A 2 -28.51 15.71 -22.10
C GLU A 2 -27.35 16.68 -21.91
N SER A 3 -27.48 17.61 -20.97
CA SER A 3 -26.41 18.52 -20.60
C SER A 3 -25.19 17.72 -20.14
N PRO A 4 -23.97 18.01 -20.61
CA PRO A 4 -22.78 17.32 -20.14
C PRO A 4 -22.62 17.50 -18.62
N PRO A 5 -22.18 16.46 -17.89
CA PRO A 5 -22.03 16.54 -16.44
C PRO A 5 -21.08 17.69 -16.06
N ASN A 6 -21.48 18.45 -15.04
CA ASN A 6 -20.81 19.65 -14.57
C ASN A 6 -19.43 19.34 -13.94
N ARG A 7 -18.40 19.20 -14.80
CA ARG A 7 -17.00 18.94 -14.41
C ARG A 7 -16.40 20.00 -13.46
N LYS A 8 -16.91 21.24 -13.47
CA LYS A 8 -16.35 22.37 -12.69
C LYS A 8 -16.39 22.19 -11.17
N ARG A 9 -17.23 21.29 -10.63
CA ARG A 9 -17.30 21.03 -9.18
C ARG A 9 -16.32 19.94 -8.72
N GLN A 10 -15.98 19.01 -9.60
CA GLN A 10 -15.11 17.87 -9.31
C GLN A 10 -13.62 18.29 -9.31
N ASP A 11 -13.24 19.20 -10.21
CA ASP A 11 -11.90 19.77 -10.28
C ASP A 11 -11.58 20.72 -9.11
N ARG A 12 -12.60 21.23 -8.40
CA ARG A 12 -12.43 22.21 -7.31
C ARG A 12 -11.98 21.57 -5.98
N PHE A 13 -12.16 20.26 -5.81
CA PHE A 13 -11.81 19.53 -4.58
C PHE A 13 -10.39 18.93 -4.62
N VAL A 14 -9.96 18.49 -5.81
CA VAL A 14 -8.66 17.86 -6.03
C VAL A 14 -7.54 18.86 -5.73
N GLY A 15 -6.56 18.44 -4.92
CA GLY A 15 -5.43 19.29 -4.53
C GLY A 15 -5.67 20.17 -3.29
N THR A 16 -6.88 20.23 -2.73
CA THR A 16 -7.11 20.85 -1.41
C THR A 16 -6.41 20.06 -0.29
N PRO A 17 -5.99 20.68 0.82
CA PRO A 17 -5.33 19.97 1.93
C PRO A 17 -6.22 18.85 2.50
N LEU A 18 -7.53 19.07 2.56
CA LEU A 18 -8.49 18.06 3.00
C LEU A 18 -8.54 16.85 2.07
N ALA A 19 -8.60 17.06 0.75
CA ALA A 19 -8.58 15.98 -0.24
C ALA A 19 -7.29 15.16 -0.19
N GLN A 20 -6.15 15.83 0.04
CA GLN A 20 -4.85 15.19 0.17
C GLN A 20 -4.78 14.27 1.40
N VAL A 21 -5.26 14.74 2.55
CA VAL A 21 -5.33 13.92 3.78
C VAL A 21 -6.28 12.74 3.59
N LEU A 22 -7.47 12.99 3.03
CA LEU A 22 -8.44 11.92 2.73
C LEU A 22 -7.87 10.87 1.79
N GLY A 23 -7.06 11.26 0.81
CA GLY A 23 -6.42 10.32 -0.10
C GLY A 23 -5.40 9.41 0.57
N ILE A 24 -4.63 9.93 1.51
CA ILE A 24 -3.70 9.14 2.30
C ILE A 24 -4.48 8.17 3.20
N VAL A 25 -5.48 8.67 3.93
CA VAL A 25 -6.30 7.85 4.84
C VAL A 25 -7.00 6.73 4.07
N LEU A 26 -7.56 7.04 2.89
CA LEU A 26 -8.22 6.05 2.03
C LEU A 26 -7.25 4.98 1.52
N ALA A 27 -6.03 5.37 1.14
CA ALA A 27 -5.00 4.43 0.72
C ALA A 27 -4.56 3.50 1.86
N LEU A 28 -4.38 4.04 3.06
CA LEU A 28 -4.06 3.24 4.26
C LEU A 28 -5.20 2.27 4.59
N PHE A 29 -6.44 2.76 4.59
CA PHE A 29 -7.62 1.93 4.85
C PHE A 29 -7.74 0.79 3.83
N LEU A 30 -7.59 1.09 2.54
CA LEU A 30 -7.64 0.09 1.47
C LEU A 30 -6.58 -1.01 1.65
N GLY A 31 -5.34 -0.64 2.01
CA GLY A 31 -4.30 -1.61 2.29
C GLY A 31 -4.61 -2.47 3.52
N ILE A 32 -5.07 -1.86 4.62
CA ILE A 32 -5.42 -2.57 5.86
C ILE A 32 -6.56 -3.56 5.60
N THR A 33 -7.65 -3.12 4.96
CA THR A 33 -8.78 -3.99 4.63
C THR A 33 -8.38 -5.15 3.72
N PHE A 34 -7.49 -4.90 2.75
CA PHE A 34 -6.96 -5.96 1.89
C PHE A 34 -6.22 -7.03 2.71
N MET A 35 -5.32 -6.63 3.62
CA MET A 35 -4.58 -7.58 4.46
C MET A 35 -5.52 -8.37 5.37
N LEU A 36 -6.52 -7.72 5.98
CA LEU A 36 -7.48 -8.39 6.85
C LEU A 36 -8.45 -9.32 6.10
N SER A 37 -8.58 -9.17 4.78
CA SER A 37 -9.48 -10.01 3.97
C SER A 37 -8.92 -11.38 3.58
N GLY A 38 -7.63 -11.65 3.82
CA GLY A 38 -6.96 -12.88 3.38
C GLY A 38 -6.63 -12.93 1.88
N LEU A 39 -7.07 -11.94 1.09
CA LEU A 39 -6.82 -11.88 -0.37
C LEU A 39 -5.34 -11.69 -0.73
N TYR A 40 -4.46 -11.51 0.25
CA TYR A 40 -3.01 -11.39 0.04
C TYR A 40 -2.36 -12.68 -0.44
N GLU A 41 -3.01 -13.83 -0.30
CA GLU A 41 -2.50 -15.12 -0.81
C GLU A 41 -2.61 -15.24 -2.33
N LEU A 42 -3.39 -14.36 -2.98
CA LEU A 42 -3.50 -14.32 -4.43
C LEU A 42 -2.25 -13.66 -5.03
N PHE A 43 -1.42 -14.48 -5.68
CA PHE A 43 -0.05 -14.21 -6.15
C PHE A 43 0.28 -12.78 -6.62
N CYS A 44 -0.62 -12.06 -7.32
CA CYS A 44 -0.35 -10.71 -7.82
C CYS A 44 -1.12 -9.57 -7.14
N LEU A 45 -2.14 -9.88 -6.33
CA LEU A 45 -2.99 -8.83 -5.74
C LEU A 45 -2.23 -7.90 -4.77
N PRO A 46 -1.32 -8.39 -3.90
CA PRO A 46 -0.53 -7.52 -3.03
C PRO A 46 0.23 -6.43 -3.79
N MET A 47 0.80 -6.77 -4.95
CA MET A 47 1.54 -5.83 -5.78
C MET A 47 0.63 -4.74 -6.35
N LEU A 48 -0.57 -5.13 -6.83
CA LEU A 48 -1.57 -4.19 -7.34
C LEU A 48 -2.06 -3.23 -6.25
N VAL A 49 -2.23 -3.73 -5.02
CA VAL A 49 -2.58 -2.90 -3.87
C VAL A 49 -1.48 -1.88 -3.57
N GLY A 50 -0.20 -2.29 -3.64
CA GLY A 50 0.92 -1.35 -3.54
C GLY A 50 0.86 -0.23 -4.58
N VAL A 51 0.50 -0.54 -5.83
CA VAL A 51 0.30 0.48 -6.87
C VAL A 51 -0.91 1.36 -6.56
N ALA A 52 -2.05 0.78 -6.16
CA ALA A 52 -3.27 1.52 -5.82
C ALA A 52 -3.03 2.50 -4.66
N MET A 53 -2.31 2.07 -3.63
CA MET A 53 -1.91 2.90 -2.49
C MET A 53 -1.07 4.11 -2.90
N TYR A 54 -0.30 4.01 -3.99
CA TYR A 54 0.42 5.14 -4.56
C TYR A 54 -0.47 6.05 -5.42
N VAL A 55 -1.33 5.45 -6.25
CA VAL A 55 -2.15 6.18 -7.22
C VAL A 55 -3.25 6.99 -6.54
N VAL A 56 -3.93 6.42 -5.53
CA VAL A 56 -5.07 7.07 -4.85
C VAL A 56 -4.71 8.44 -4.27
N PRO A 57 -3.66 8.59 -3.43
CA PRO A 57 -3.28 9.91 -2.90
C PRO A 57 -2.83 10.87 -4.01
N LYS A 58 -2.18 10.36 -5.06
CA LYS A 58 -1.67 11.16 -6.18
C LYS A 58 -2.80 11.74 -7.04
N VAL A 59 -3.85 10.95 -7.30
CA VAL A 59 -5.08 11.40 -7.98
C VAL A 59 -5.80 12.47 -7.17
N LEU A 60 -5.74 12.40 -5.84
CA LEU A 60 -6.30 13.41 -4.94
C LEU A 60 -5.39 14.62 -4.71
N GLY A 61 -4.24 14.68 -5.40
CA GLY A 61 -3.39 15.87 -5.49
C GLY A 61 -2.19 15.88 -4.55
N VAL A 62 -1.84 14.77 -3.91
CA VAL A 62 -0.59 14.68 -3.11
C VAL A 62 0.61 14.72 -4.04
N LYS A 63 1.31 15.86 -4.07
CA LYS A 63 2.49 16.07 -4.93
C LYS A 63 3.81 15.77 -4.21
N SER A 64 3.85 15.89 -2.89
CA SER A 64 5.07 15.76 -2.10
C SER A 64 5.53 14.31 -1.97
N THR A 65 6.69 14.00 -2.54
CA THR A 65 7.33 12.66 -2.42
C THR A 65 7.63 12.30 -0.97
N LYS A 66 8.00 13.28 -0.12
CA LYS A 66 8.30 13.04 1.30
C LYS A 66 7.07 12.55 2.06
N VAL A 67 5.90 13.11 1.76
CA VAL A 67 4.63 12.71 2.38
C VAL A 67 4.24 11.30 1.96
N LEU A 68 4.41 10.95 0.68
CA LEU A 68 4.15 9.59 0.19
C LEU A 68 5.11 8.57 0.83
N LEU A 69 6.41 8.86 0.88
CA LEU A 69 7.37 8.00 1.58
C LEU A 69 7.00 7.79 3.05
N GLY A 70 6.66 8.88 3.76
CA GLY A 70 6.21 8.82 5.15
C GLY A 70 4.97 7.94 5.31
N ALA A 71 3.95 8.13 4.46
CA ALA A 71 2.73 7.33 4.48
C ALA A 71 3.00 5.84 4.25
N GLY A 72 3.89 5.49 3.32
CA GLY A 72 4.30 4.10 3.09
C GLY A 72 5.02 3.47 4.29
N VAL A 73 5.93 4.20 4.94
CA VAL A 73 6.61 3.72 6.15
C VAL A 73 5.61 3.56 7.32
N THR A 74 4.72 4.54 7.51
CA THR A 74 3.66 4.45 8.53
C THR A 74 2.76 3.25 8.29
N TYR A 75 2.39 2.98 7.03
CA TYR A 75 1.62 1.80 6.67
C TYR A 75 2.35 0.52 7.04
N LEU A 76 3.61 0.35 6.59
CA LEU A 76 4.40 -0.84 6.84
C LEU A 76 4.48 -1.15 8.34
N ILE A 77 4.79 -0.15 9.16
CA ILE A 77 4.88 -0.32 10.62
C ILE A 77 3.51 -0.72 11.18
N ALA A 78 2.45 0.05 10.88
CA ALA A 78 1.13 -0.19 11.44
C ALA A 78 0.59 -1.58 11.10
N ILE A 79 0.70 -1.99 9.83
CA ILE A 79 0.14 -3.25 9.35
C ILE A 79 0.96 -4.46 9.79
N SER A 80 2.28 -4.32 9.93
CA SER A 80 3.13 -5.35 10.52
C SER A 80 2.85 -5.53 12.01
N CYS A 81 2.60 -4.45 12.75
CA CYS A 81 2.19 -4.54 14.16
C CYS A 81 0.81 -5.22 14.31
N ILE A 82 -0.16 -4.88 13.47
CA ILE A 82 -1.47 -5.56 13.47
C ILE A 82 -1.31 -7.06 13.19
N GLY A 83 -0.52 -7.41 12.18
CA GLY A 83 -0.21 -8.82 11.88
C GLY A 83 0.45 -9.53 13.05
N ALA A 84 1.49 -8.93 13.63
CA ALA A 84 2.33 -9.56 14.65
C ALA A 84 1.65 -9.72 16.01
N PHE A 85 0.85 -8.73 16.42
CA PHE A 85 0.30 -8.69 17.79
C PHE A 85 -1.15 -9.14 17.89
N ILE A 86 -1.86 -9.25 16.77
CA ILE A 86 -3.29 -9.57 16.76
C ILE A 86 -3.57 -10.78 15.89
N VAL A 87 -3.19 -10.74 14.61
CA VAL A 87 -3.64 -11.74 13.64
C VAL A 87 -2.86 -13.04 13.73
N SER A 88 -1.53 -12.98 13.71
CA SER A 88 -0.67 -14.17 13.70
C SER A 88 -0.73 -14.99 14.99
N PRO A 89 -0.75 -14.39 16.20
CA PRO A 89 -0.99 -15.16 17.42
C PRO A 89 -2.36 -15.87 17.41
N ALA A 90 -3.42 -15.16 17.02
CA ALA A 90 -4.75 -15.76 16.91
C ALA A 90 -4.79 -16.90 15.87
N TYR A 91 -4.05 -16.77 14.77
CA TYR A 91 -3.86 -17.85 13.81
C TYR A 91 -3.20 -19.07 14.46
N VAL A 92 -2.06 -18.91 15.14
CA VAL A 92 -1.39 -20.01 15.86
C VAL A 92 -2.35 -20.69 16.85
N ASP A 93 -3.02 -19.91 17.70
CA ASP A 93 -3.95 -20.44 18.70
C ASP A 93 -5.13 -21.21 18.07
N SER A 94 -5.59 -20.81 16.89
CA SER A 94 -6.68 -21.49 16.18
C SER A 94 -6.28 -22.84 15.56
N TYR A 95 -4.99 -23.07 15.36
CA TYR A 95 -4.44 -24.30 14.76
C TYR A 95 -3.65 -25.15 15.78
N ASP A 96 -3.50 -24.68 17.02
CA ASP A 96 -2.94 -25.44 18.14
C ASP A 96 -3.99 -26.41 18.72
N THR A 97 -4.35 -27.40 17.90
CA THR A 97 -5.46 -28.34 18.18
C THR A 97 -4.98 -29.76 18.49
N ALA A 98 -3.70 -29.95 18.85
CA ALA A 98 -3.14 -31.28 19.12
C ALA A 98 -4.03 -32.07 20.09
N GLY A 99 -4.34 -31.49 21.26
CA GLY A 99 -5.16 -32.13 22.31
C GLY A 99 -6.67 -32.18 22.04
N SER A 100 -7.15 -31.68 20.91
CA SER A 100 -8.57 -31.71 20.52
C SER A 100 -8.78 -32.31 19.14
N LEU A 101 -7.80 -33.08 18.64
CA LEU A 101 -7.87 -33.72 17.34
C LEU A 101 -9.07 -34.68 17.27
N ASP A 102 -9.94 -34.43 16.29
CA ASP A 102 -11.04 -35.30 15.86
C ASP A 102 -11.25 -35.06 14.35
N ASP A 103 -10.45 -35.75 13.52
CA ASP A 103 -10.45 -35.58 12.07
C ASP A 103 -10.25 -36.90 11.33
N GLY A 104 -11.18 -37.23 10.42
CA GLY A 104 -11.21 -38.51 9.75
C GLY A 104 -11.34 -39.68 10.73
N ASN A 105 -10.44 -40.66 10.65
CA ASN A 105 -10.34 -41.74 11.62
C ASN A 105 -9.27 -41.49 12.71
N PHE A 106 -8.70 -40.28 12.78
CA PHE A 106 -7.75 -39.87 13.79
C PHE A 106 -8.42 -39.11 14.94
N SER A 107 -8.03 -39.42 16.17
CA SER A 107 -8.53 -38.76 17.37
C SER A 107 -7.48 -38.76 18.48
N ASP A 108 -7.68 -37.91 19.51
CA ASP A 108 -6.88 -37.89 20.74
C ASP A 108 -5.36 -37.89 20.49
N ALA A 109 -4.87 -36.90 19.75
CA ALA A 109 -3.42 -36.70 19.63
C ALA A 109 -2.86 -36.06 20.91
N GLU A 110 -1.75 -36.60 21.41
CA GLU A 110 -1.06 -36.06 22.58
C GLU A 110 0.43 -35.97 22.28
N MET A 111 1.03 -34.83 22.64
CA MET A 111 2.47 -34.59 22.53
C MET A 111 3.01 -34.35 23.93
N THR A 112 3.73 -35.33 24.45
CA THR A 112 4.24 -35.31 25.82
C THR A 112 5.72 -34.93 25.82
N PRO A 113 6.11 -33.80 26.44
CA PRO A 113 7.52 -33.39 26.50
C PRO A 113 8.33 -34.31 27.42
N LYS A 114 9.54 -34.68 27.00
CA LYS A 114 10.53 -35.43 27.80
C LYS A 114 11.69 -34.57 28.30
N GLY A 115 11.84 -33.38 27.75
CA GLY A 115 12.99 -32.50 27.96
C GLY A 115 13.96 -32.54 26.78
N ASP A 116 14.84 -31.55 26.71
CA ASP A 116 15.85 -31.38 25.65
C ASP A 116 15.27 -31.37 24.22
N GLY A 117 14.07 -30.80 24.03
CA GLY A 117 13.38 -30.77 22.73
C GLY A 117 12.76 -32.09 22.26
N LEU A 118 12.82 -33.16 23.07
CA LEU A 118 12.27 -34.47 22.72
C LEU A 118 10.84 -34.65 23.21
N TYR A 119 10.01 -35.27 22.38
CA TYR A 119 8.59 -35.53 22.64
C TYR A 119 8.22 -36.99 22.34
N ASP A 120 7.35 -37.55 23.17
CA ASP A 120 6.60 -38.75 22.84
C ASP A 120 5.24 -38.33 22.26
N ILE A 121 4.93 -38.82 21.08
CA ILE A 121 3.74 -38.44 20.30
C ILE A 121 2.83 -39.63 20.21
N THR A 122 1.58 -39.47 20.63
CA THR A 122 0.55 -40.51 20.53
C THR A 122 -0.63 -40.00 19.71
N VAL A 123 -1.31 -40.92 19.03
CA VAL A 123 -2.57 -40.65 18.35
C VAL A 123 -3.43 -41.91 18.32
N ILE A 124 -4.75 -41.76 18.40
CA ILE A 124 -5.69 -42.86 18.18
C ILE A 124 -6.10 -42.88 16.70
N TYR A 125 -5.96 -44.04 16.07
CA TYR A 125 -6.44 -44.29 14.72
C TYR A 125 -7.29 -45.56 14.66
N VAL A 126 -8.51 -45.45 14.12
CA VAL A 126 -9.49 -46.54 14.04
C VAL A 126 -9.85 -46.95 12.61
N GLY A 127 -9.08 -46.48 11.62
CA GLY A 127 -9.32 -46.76 10.21
C GLY A 127 -8.67 -48.04 9.70
N THR A 128 -8.65 -48.21 8.37
CA THR A 128 -8.13 -49.42 7.69
C THR A 128 -6.64 -49.34 7.34
N GLY A 129 -5.98 -48.20 7.55
CA GLY A 129 -4.55 -48.04 7.35
C GLY A 129 -3.74 -48.91 8.32
N THR A 130 -2.64 -49.49 7.84
CA THR A 130 -1.74 -50.33 8.64
C THR A 130 -0.51 -49.57 9.09
N ASP A 131 -0.07 -48.58 8.30
CA ASP A 131 1.14 -47.80 8.54
C ASP A 131 0.74 -46.37 8.85
N VAL A 132 0.85 -45.96 10.11
CA VAL A 132 0.60 -44.58 10.54
C VAL A 132 1.93 -43.86 10.68
N GLU A 133 2.00 -42.68 10.07
CA GLU A 133 3.17 -41.82 10.04
C GLU A 133 2.82 -40.46 10.65
N PHE A 134 3.73 -39.95 11.47
CA PHE A 134 3.74 -38.57 11.94
C PHE A 134 4.65 -37.76 11.03
N HIS A 135 4.13 -36.66 10.50
CA HIS A 135 4.86 -35.74 9.63
C HIS A 135 4.95 -34.38 10.30
N TYR A 136 6.14 -33.77 10.30
CA TYR A 136 6.34 -32.44 10.87
C TYR A 136 7.33 -31.58 10.07
N ASN A 137 7.25 -30.27 10.27
CA ASN A 137 8.14 -29.26 9.70
C ASN A 137 8.29 -28.05 10.61
N ASP A 138 9.51 -27.51 10.68
CA ASP A 138 9.76 -26.20 11.25
C ASP A 138 8.97 -25.11 10.49
N ILE A 139 8.28 -24.25 11.24
CA ILE A 139 7.73 -23.00 10.72
C ILE A 139 8.88 -21.98 10.65
N VAL A 140 9.25 -21.59 9.43
CA VAL A 140 10.38 -20.67 9.17
C VAL A 140 9.90 -19.22 9.12
N ILE A 141 8.64 -19.00 8.76
CA ILE A 141 8.07 -17.65 8.67
C ILE A 141 6.59 -17.68 9.05
N LEU A 142 6.17 -16.73 9.89
CA LEU A 142 4.78 -16.55 10.31
C LEU A 142 4.29 -15.17 9.89
N TYR A 143 3.18 -15.09 9.14
CA TYR A 143 2.66 -13.82 8.64
C TYR A 143 1.14 -13.85 8.46
N TYR A 144 0.44 -12.84 9.00
CA TYR A 144 -1.02 -12.82 9.07
C TYR A 144 -1.59 -14.19 9.47
N SER A 145 -2.55 -14.73 8.72
CA SER A 145 -3.17 -16.04 8.93
C SER A 145 -2.52 -17.10 8.04
N SER A 146 -1.18 -17.09 7.97
CA SER A 146 -0.42 -18.03 7.15
C SER A 146 0.98 -18.28 7.75
N ALA A 147 1.54 -19.44 7.42
CA ALA A 147 2.88 -19.84 7.83
C ALA A 147 3.63 -20.46 6.64
N GLY A 148 4.91 -20.14 6.50
CA GLY A 148 5.82 -20.80 5.58
C GLY A 148 6.66 -21.82 6.33
N MET A 149 6.80 -23.01 5.75
CA MET A 149 7.41 -24.17 6.37
C MET A 149 8.73 -24.51 5.68
N SER A 150 9.62 -25.19 6.42
CA SER A 150 10.75 -25.89 5.83
C SER A 150 10.26 -27.02 4.90
N THR A 151 11.10 -27.40 3.94
CA THR A 151 10.84 -28.56 3.07
C THR A 151 12.16 -29.31 2.82
N PRO A 152 12.14 -30.65 2.74
CA PRO A 152 10.99 -31.55 2.85
C PRO A 152 10.53 -31.79 4.30
N ALA A 153 9.32 -32.32 4.47
CA ALA A 153 8.79 -32.77 5.76
C ALA A 153 9.63 -33.90 6.36
N GLU A 154 9.85 -33.82 7.68
CA GLU A 154 10.35 -34.95 8.45
C GLU A 154 9.21 -35.92 8.69
N MET A 155 9.53 -37.22 8.69
CA MET A 155 8.55 -38.31 8.77
C MET A 155 9.04 -39.34 9.76
N VAL A 156 8.16 -39.73 10.69
CA VAL A 156 8.40 -40.76 11.68
C VAL A 156 7.29 -41.80 11.60
N THR A 157 7.65 -43.05 11.31
CA THR A 157 6.70 -44.17 11.38
C THR A 157 6.37 -44.48 12.84
N MET A 158 5.08 -44.54 13.15
CA MET A 158 4.60 -44.78 14.50
C MET A 158 4.45 -46.28 14.79
N THR A 159 4.71 -46.68 16.04
CA THR A 159 4.51 -48.06 16.51
C THR A 159 3.09 -48.24 17.02
N SER A 160 2.39 -49.27 16.54
CA SER A 160 1.00 -49.55 16.93
C SER A 160 0.89 -50.40 18.20
N SER A 161 -0.01 -50.03 19.09
CA SER A 161 -0.50 -50.84 20.23
C SER A 161 -2.03 -50.77 20.26
N GLY A 162 -2.69 -51.73 19.60
CA GLY A 162 -4.14 -51.68 19.40
C GLY A 162 -4.50 -50.56 18.41
N THR A 163 -5.35 -49.63 18.82
CA THR A 163 -5.73 -48.44 18.05
C THR A 163 -4.85 -47.22 18.34
N THR A 164 -3.94 -47.33 19.31
CA THR A 164 -3.03 -46.25 19.68
C THR A 164 -1.71 -46.42 18.93
N TYR A 165 -1.27 -45.36 18.26
CA TYR A 165 0.00 -45.29 17.56
C TYR A 165 0.92 -44.34 18.32
N THR A 166 2.19 -44.71 18.47
CA THR A 166 3.17 -43.95 19.26
C THR A 166 4.49 -43.79 18.52
N ALA A 167 5.00 -42.55 18.47
CA ALA A 167 6.38 -42.23 18.14
C ALA A 167 7.10 -41.78 19.41
N ILE A 168 8.31 -42.29 19.64
CA ILE A 168 9.10 -42.06 20.86
C ILE A 168 10.34 -41.27 20.48
N ASP A 169 10.76 -40.36 21.35
CA ASP A 169 11.99 -39.55 21.18
C ASP A 169 12.02 -38.77 19.85
N VAL A 170 10.88 -38.16 19.48
CA VAL A 170 10.82 -37.26 18.32
C VAL A 170 11.42 -35.92 18.70
N ASP A 171 12.43 -35.48 17.94
CA ASP A 171 13.10 -34.19 18.14
C ASP A 171 12.32 -33.09 17.42
N LEU A 172 11.57 -32.34 18.22
CA LEU A 172 10.82 -31.16 17.79
C LEU A 172 11.58 -29.85 18.11
N GLY A 173 12.74 -30.00 18.76
CA GLY A 173 13.52 -28.88 19.29
C GLY A 173 12.82 -28.10 20.40
N ASP A 174 13.55 -27.11 20.94
CA ASP A 174 13.04 -26.17 21.91
C ASP A 174 12.77 -24.79 21.28
N ASN A 175 11.76 -24.09 21.79
CA ASN A 175 11.42 -22.71 21.44
C ASN A 175 11.08 -22.49 19.95
N LYS A 176 10.50 -23.50 19.32
CA LYS A 176 10.09 -23.44 17.91
C LYS A 176 8.59 -23.72 17.77
N LEU A 177 8.02 -23.15 16.70
CA LEU A 177 6.71 -23.53 16.22
C LEU A 177 6.88 -24.56 15.12
N GLU A 178 6.04 -25.56 15.16
CA GLU A 178 6.07 -26.64 14.19
C GLU A 178 4.72 -26.83 13.57
N TYR A 179 4.77 -27.35 12.37
CA TYR A 179 3.61 -27.80 11.66
C TYR A 179 3.60 -29.30 11.64
N PHE A 180 2.45 -29.93 11.88
CA PHE A 180 2.36 -31.38 11.85
C PHE A 180 1.03 -31.89 11.30
N PHE A 181 1.05 -33.14 10.84
CA PHE A 181 -0.14 -33.89 10.44
C PHE A 181 0.15 -35.40 10.53
N PHE A 182 -0.91 -36.20 10.57
CA PHE A 182 -0.82 -37.65 10.54
C PHE A 182 -1.29 -38.19 9.18
N GLU A 183 -0.61 -39.22 8.70
CA GLU A 183 -1.01 -39.98 7.51
C GLU A 183 -1.14 -41.46 7.87
N ALA A 184 -2.21 -42.10 7.41
CA ALA A 184 -2.37 -43.54 7.46
C ALA A 184 -2.30 -44.11 6.05
N LYS A 185 -1.46 -45.12 5.86
CA LYS A 185 -1.25 -45.81 4.59
C LYS A 185 -1.58 -47.30 4.70
N SER A 186 -1.92 -47.90 3.58
CA SER A 186 -2.09 -49.35 3.43
C SER A 186 -1.44 -49.77 2.12
N ALA A 187 -0.49 -50.70 2.19
CA ALA A 187 0.27 -51.16 1.03
C ALA A 187 0.97 -50.02 0.25
N GLY A 188 1.31 -48.92 0.94
CA GLY A 188 1.97 -47.74 0.36
C GLY A 188 1.03 -46.65 -0.17
N ASP A 189 -0.28 -46.92 -0.27
CA ASP A 189 -1.26 -45.93 -0.70
C ASP A 189 -1.83 -45.16 0.49
N LEU A 190 -2.05 -43.85 0.31
CA LEU A 190 -2.69 -42.99 1.32
C LEU A 190 -4.15 -43.41 1.51
N VAL A 191 -4.51 -43.74 2.74
CA VAL A 191 -5.87 -44.16 3.14
C VAL A 191 -6.58 -43.03 3.88
N ASP A 192 -5.87 -42.35 4.78
CA ASP A 192 -6.43 -41.27 5.58
C ASP A 192 -5.36 -40.25 5.92
N LYS A 193 -5.75 -39.00 6.15
CA LYS A 193 -4.85 -37.88 6.45
C LYS A 193 -5.58 -36.82 7.25
N THR A 194 -4.96 -36.34 8.33
CA THR A 194 -5.49 -35.20 9.06
C THR A 194 -5.26 -33.91 8.31
N GLY A 195 -6.13 -32.94 8.58
CA GLY A 195 -5.83 -31.53 8.43
C GLY A 195 -4.52 -31.20 9.13
N MET A 196 -3.94 -30.12 8.66
CA MET A 196 -2.63 -29.72 9.12
C MET A 196 -2.76 -28.80 10.34
N MET A 197 -1.92 -29.02 11.36
CA MET A 197 -2.00 -28.39 12.67
C MET A 197 -0.69 -27.69 13.02
N ILE A 198 -0.76 -26.75 13.96
CA ILE A 198 0.42 -26.10 14.52
C ILE A 198 0.63 -26.68 15.91
N TYR A 199 1.87 -27.03 16.24
CA TYR A 199 2.23 -27.32 17.61
C TYR A 199 3.06 -26.18 18.16
N ARG A 200 2.63 -25.66 19.30
CA ARG A 200 3.30 -24.58 19.99
C ARG A 200 4.50 -25.04 20.82
N GLY A 201 4.48 -26.28 21.31
CA GLY A 201 5.55 -26.85 22.14
C GLY A 201 5.97 -25.93 23.28
N SER A 202 7.28 -25.70 23.41
CA SER A 202 7.88 -24.80 24.41
C SER A 202 7.91 -23.32 23.99
N ALA A 203 7.39 -22.96 22.81
CA ALA A 203 7.45 -21.58 22.31
C ALA A 203 6.62 -20.60 23.16
N THR A 204 7.30 -19.55 23.62
CA THR A 204 6.69 -18.47 24.41
C THR A 204 5.93 -17.49 23.52
N ASP A 205 4.97 -16.73 24.09
CA ASP A 205 4.24 -15.70 23.33
C ASP A 205 5.19 -14.67 22.70
N GLY A 206 6.28 -14.34 23.40
CA GLY A 206 7.30 -13.40 22.92
C GLY A 206 8.04 -13.91 21.68
N GLU A 207 8.34 -15.20 21.60
CA GLU A 207 8.99 -15.82 20.44
C GLU A 207 8.05 -15.86 19.24
N ILE A 208 6.78 -16.23 19.47
CA ILE A 208 5.73 -16.21 18.44
C ILE A 208 5.54 -14.80 17.89
N MET A 209 5.43 -13.80 18.76
CA MET A 209 5.28 -12.40 18.37
C MET A 209 6.50 -11.89 17.60
N THR A 210 7.71 -12.30 17.96
CA THR A 210 8.95 -11.90 17.28
C THR A 210 9.01 -12.51 15.88
N MET A 211 8.76 -13.83 15.77
CA MET A 211 8.66 -14.52 14.49
C MET A 211 7.57 -13.92 13.60
N ALA A 212 6.40 -13.62 14.18
CA ALA A 212 5.32 -12.97 13.47
C ALA A 212 5.73 -11.57 12.99
N LEU A 213 6.40 -10.77 13.81
CA LEU A 213 6.83 -9.42 13.41
C LEU A 213 7.82 -9.47 12.24
N GLU A 214 8.82 -10.34 12.32
CA GLU A 214 9.81 -10.54 11.26
C GLU A 214 9.15 -11.04 9.97
N GLY A 215 8.29 -12.05 10.08
CA GLY A 215 7.60 -12.61 8.92
C GLY A 215 6.62 -11.64 8.28
N ASN A 216 5.87 -10.88 9.08
CA ASN A 216 4.99 -9.82 8.59
C ASN A 216 5.78 -8.69 7.90
N LEU A 217 6.91 -8.25 8.47
CA LEU A 217 7.78 -7.25 7.84
C LEU A 217 8.36 -7.74 6.52
N TYR A 218 8.82 -8.99 6.46
CA TYR A 218 9.33 -9.61 5.24
C TYR A 218 8.24 -9.70 4.17
N PHE A 219 7.09 -10.30 4.52
CA PHE A 219 6.01 -10.55 3.57
C PHE A 219 5.43 -9.26 3.01
N ILE A 220 5.05 -8.30 3.86
CA ILE A 220 4.49 -7.01 3.46
C ILE A 220 5.55 -6.16 2.75
N GLY A 221 6.78 -6.21 3.26
CA GLY A 221 7.95 -5.53 2.72
C GLY A 221 8.18 -5.88 1.26
N ILE A 222 8.23 -7.17 0.93
CA ILE A 222 8.52 -7.65 -0.43
C ILE A 222 7.30 -7.57 -1.34
N ASN A 223 6.11 -7.97 -0.87
CA ASN A 223 4.96 -8.15 -1.76
C ASN A 223 4.16 -6.86 -2.02
N ILE A 224 4.14 -5.90 -1.08
CA ILE A 224 3.36 -4.66 -1.21
C ILE A 224 4.28 -3.45 -1.24
N MET A 225 5.12 -3.32 -0.22
CA MET A 225 5.89 -2.09 0.01
C MET A 225 7.03 -1.91 -0.98
N PHE A 226 7.68 -2.99 -1.42
CA PHE A 226 8.71 -2.93 -2.44
C PHE A 226 8.18 -2.28 -3.72
N VAL A 227 7.03 -2.72 -4.22
CA VAL A 227 6.38 -2.14 -5.41
C VAL A 227 5.96 -0.70 -5.15
N TYR A 228 5.34 -0.42 -4.00
CA TYR A 228 4.96 0.94 -3.61
C TYR A 228 6.16 1.90 -3.64
N PHE A 229 7.26 1.55 -2.96
CA PHE A 229 8.45 2.38 -2.90
C PHE A 229 9.16 2.47 -4.24
N LEU A 230 9.23 1.40 -5.03
CA LEU A 230 9.74 1.45 -6.39
C LEU A 230 8.96 2.47 -7.23
N VAL A 231 7.63 2.44 -7.19
CA VAL A 231 6.81 3.39 -7.97
C VAL A 231 7.01 4.83 -7.48
N VAL A 232 7.11 5.06 -6.16
CA VAL A 232 7.41 6.38 -5.60
C VAL A 232 8.77 6.89 -6.08
N ILE A 233 9.80 6.05 -5.99
CA ILE A 233 11.19 6.38 -6.34
C ILE A 233 11.31 6.62 -7.85
N PHE A 234 10.80 5.72 -8.69
CA PHE A 234 10.80 5.89 -10.14
C PHE A 234 10.01 7.12 -10.57
N SER A 235 8.88 7.41 -9.92
CA SER A 235 8.12 8.64 -10.20
C SER A 235 8.91 9.90 -9.84
N PHE A 236 9.71 9.85 -8.78
CA PHE A 236 10.62 10.94 -8.42
C PHE A 236 11.73 11.13 -9.47
N PHE A 237 12.42 10.04 -9.84
CA PHE A 237 13.46 10.09 -10.86
C PHE A 237 12.93 10.50 -12.24
N SER A 238 11.76 9.99 -12.63
CA SER A 238 11.10 10.34 -13.90
C SER A 238 10.74 11.81 -13.97
N ARG A 239 10.20 12.40 -12.89
CA ARG A 239 9.92 13.84 -12.84
C ARG A 239 11.20 14.66 -12.98
N ARG A 240 12.23 14.30 -12.21
CA ARG A 240 13.53 14.99 -12.27
C ARG A 240 14.20 14.86 -13.63
N SER A 241 14.10 13.69 -14.28
CA SER A 241 14.68 13.49 -15.61
C SER A 241 13.92 14.27 -16.68
N LEU A 242 12.59 14.36 -16.58
CA LEU A 242 11.76 15.18 -17.47
C LEU A 242 12.04 16.67 -17.29
N GLU A 243 12.20 17.14 -16.05
CA GLU A 243 12.59 18.52 -15.74
C GLU A 243 13.97 18.84 -16.32
N ASN A 244 14.98 18.00 -16.06
CA ASN A 244 16.33 18.17 -16.61
C ASN A 244 16.35 18.11 -18.15
N ALA A 245 15.61 17.18 -18.75
CA ALA A 245 15.50 17.05 -20.20
C ALA A 245 14.82 18.29 -20.81
N ARG A 246 13.80 18.83 -20.13
CA ARG A 246 13.15 20.07 -20.53
C ARG A 246 14.09 21.26 -20.45
N GLU A 247 14.79 21.45 -19.35
CA GLU A 247 15.79 22.52 -19.21
C GLU A 247 16.87 22.44 -20.29
N ARG A 248 17.30 21.22 -20.65
CA ARG A 248 18.25 21.00 -21.73
C ARG A 248 17.64 21.40 -23.09
N MET A 249 16.40 21.00 -23.37
CA MET A 249 15.72 21.37 -24.61
C MET A 249 15.42 22.88 -24.71
N GLU A 250 15.16 23.55 -23.59
CA GLU A 250 15.04 25.01 -23.52
C GLU A 250 16.39 25.69 -23.80
N ARG A 251 17.50 25.17 -23.26
CA ARG A 251 18.87 25.64 -23.56
C ARG A 251 19.29 25.43 -25.02
N GLU A 252 18.90 24.29 -25.61
CA GLU A 252 19.16 23.98 -27.02
C GLU A 252 18.21 24.70 -27.99
N GLY A 253 17.28 25.52 -27.49
CA GLY A 253 16.29 26.24 -28.31
C GLY A 253 15.24 25.33 -28.98
N ARG A 254 15.16 24.06 -28.57
CA ARG A 254 14.20 23.07 -29.08
C ARG A 254 12.83 23.23 -28.44
N LEU A 255 12.77 23.73 -27.20
CA LEU A 255 11.54 24.11 -26.51
C LEU A 255 11.57 25.61 -26.17
N TYR A 256 10.40 26.23 -26.19
CA TYR A 256 10.25 27.59 -25.68
C TYR A 256 10.27 27.61 -24.14
N PRO A 257 10.74 28.69 -23.51
CA PRO A 257 10.70 28.84 -22.05
C PRO A 257 9.27 28.73 -21.49
N GLN A 258 9.14 28.34 -20.23
CA GLN A 258 7.84 28.25 -19.54
C GLN A 258 7.01 29.53 -19.72
N GLY A 259 5.78 29.40 -20.24
CA GLY A 259 4.87 30.52 -20.51
C GLY A 259 4.89 31.07 -21.95
N TYR A 260 5.84 30.63 -22.78
CA TYR A 260 5.86 30.91 -24.22
C TYR A 260 5.20 29.76 -25.00
N GLY A 261 4.38 30.09 -26.00
CA GLY A 261 3.63 29.10 -26.77
C GLY A 261 3.55 29.43 -28.26
N ARG A 262 2.93 28.55 -29.04
CA ARG A 262 2.48 28.87 -30.39
C ARG A 262 0.96 28.88 -30.42
N CYS A 263 0.40 29.82 -31.16
CA CYS A 263 -1.04 29.85 -31.41
C CYS A 263 -1.47 28.55 -32.10
N LYS A 264 -2.46 27.84 -31.55
CA LYS A 264 -2.98 26.59 -32.11
C LYS A 264 -3.63 26.77 -33.49
N GLU A 265 -4.17 27.96 -33.76
CA GLU A 265 -4.86 28.29 -35.01
C GLU A 265 -3.89 28.68 -36.13
N CYS A 266 -2.95 29.59 -35.88
CA CYS A 266 -2.11 30.17 -36.93
C CYS A 266 -0.61 29.88 -36.79
N GLY A 267 -0.20 29.17 -35.74
CA GLY A 267 1.20 28.78 -35.49
C GLY A 267 2.14 29.94 -35.13
N ALA A 268 1.63 31.17 -35.00
CA ALA A 268 2.44 32.32 -34.61
C ALA A 268 3.02 32.15 -33.20
N LEU A 269 4.21 32.70 -32.97
CA LEU A 269 4.81 32.79 -31.65
C LEU A 269 3.93 33.65 -30.73
N VAL A 270 3.64 33.16 -29.55
CA VAL A 270 2.84 33.82 -28.51
C VAL A 270 3.78 34.17 -27.35
N LEU A 271 3.73 35.42 -26.92
CA LEU A 271 4.53 35.91 -25.80
C LEU A 271 3.82 35.62 -24.45
N PRO A 272 4.56 35.53 -23.33
CA PRO A 272 3.98 35.27 -22.02
C PRO A 272 3.04 36.41 -21.62
N GLY A 273 1.86 36.05 -21.12
CA GLY A 273 0.85 37.01 -20.66
C GLY A 273 -0.14 37.45 -21.73
N GLU A 274 0.02 37.04 -22.99
CA GLU A 274 -0.94 37.33 -24.06
C GLU A 274 -2.20 36.48 -23.93
N THR A 275 -3.36 37.14 -23.85
CA THR A 275 -4.68 36.50 -23.83
C THR A 275 -5.22 36.20 -25.23
N CYS A 276 -4.74 36.93 -26.25
CA CYS A 276 -5.13 36.75 -27.65
C CYS A 276 -3.89 36.74 -28.56
N CYS A 277 -3.91 35.91 -29.60
CA CYS A 277 -2.85 35.85 -30.60
C CYS A 277 -2.81 37.15 -31.43
N ARG A 278 -1.66 37.84 -31.44
CA ARG A 278 -1.47 39.08 -32.23
C ARG A 278 -1.69 38.93 -33.74
N LYS A 279 -1.51 37.72 -34.28
CA LYS A 279 -1.58 37.47 -35.74
C LYS A 279 -2.98 37.09 -36.22
N CYS A 280 -3.73 36.32 -35.45
CA CYS A 280 -5.03 35.78 -35.90
C CYS A 280 -6.20 36.08 -34.95
N GLY A 281 -5.96 36.74 -33.81
CA GLY A 281 -6.99 37.08 -32.84
C GLY A 281 -7.49 35.91 -31.99
N ALA A 282 -7.04 34.68 -32.23
CA ALA A 282 -7.48 33.51 -31.46
C ALA A 282 -7.14 33.66 -29.97
N PHE A 283 -8.13 33.40 -29.12
CA PHE A 283 -7.96 33.40 -27.66
C PHE A 283 -7.05 32.25 -27.22
N ILE A 284 -6.16 32.54 -26.29
CA ILE A 284 -5.13 31.60 -25.84
C ILE A 284 -5.45 31.19 -24.41
N GLU A 285 -5.77 29.90 -24.23
CA GLU A 285 -5.89 29.32 -22.89
C GLU A 285 -4.55 29.38 -22.18
N LYS A 286 -4.44 30.33 -21.25
CA LYS A 286 -3.29 30.47 -20.38
C LYS A 286 -3.19 29.22 -19.50
N PRO A 287 -2.05 28.52 -19.44
CA PRO A 287 -1.86 27.48 -18.45
C PRO A 287 -1.98 28.12 -17.05
N GLU A 288 -2.74 27.48 -16.14
CA GLU A 288 -3.02 27.94 -14.76
C GLU A 288 -1.76 28.26 -13.92
N ILE A 289 -0.58 27.86 -14.40
CA ILE A 289 0.70 28.08 -13.72
C ILE A 289 1.11 29.57 -13.73
N ILE A 290 0.45 30.43 -14.50
CA ILE A 290 0.69 31.89 -14.49
C ILE A 290 -0.60 32.63 -14.12
N THR A 291 -1.21 32.31 -12.98
CA THR A 291 -2.19 33.20 -12.35
C THR A 291 -1.66 33.73 -11.03
N SER A 292 -0.83 34.76 -11.15
CA SER A 292 -0.71 35.80 -10.12
C SER A 292 -0.38 37.12 -10.81
N ALA A 293 -1.24 37.55 -11.73
CA ALA A 293 -1.43 38.99 -11.88
C ALA A 293 -2.51 39.34 -10.84
N PRO A 294 -2.26 40.24 -9.89
CA PRO A 294 -3.29 40.68 -8.97
C PRO A 294 -4.46 41.25 -9.77
N VAL A 295 -5.67 40.85 -9.41
CA VAL A 295 -6.90 41.50 -9.90
C VAL A 295 -6.92 42.87 -9.25
N TYR A 296 -6.48 43.90 -9.97
CA TYR A 296 -6.71 45.27 -9.58
C TYR A 296 -8.19 45.58 -9.82
N GLU A 297 -8.84 46.23 -8.85
CA GLU A 297 -10.17 46.78 -9.08
C GLU A 297 -10.06 47.84 -10.19
N GLU A 298 -10.91 47.74 -11.21
CA GLU A 298 -10.95 48.71 -12.31
C GLU A 298 -11.97 49.80 -11.97
N MET A 299 -11.57 51.07 -12.10
CA MET A 299 -12.44 52.24 -12.02
C MET A 299 -12.59 52.87 -13.42
N GLU A 300 -13.71 53.54 -13.70
CA GLU A 300 -13.86 54.28 -14.95
C GLU A 300 -13.31 55.69 -14.81
N CYS A 301 -12.45 56.10 -15.75
CA CYS A 301 -11.95 57.46 -15.81
C CYS A 301 -13.11 58.44 -16.12
N SER A 302 -13.35 59.38 -15.21
CA SER A 302 -14.42 60.38 -15.27
C SER A 302 -14.41 61.23 -16.55
N GLU A 303 -13.23 61.47 -17.11
CA GLU A 303 -13.04 62.37 -18.26
C GLU A 303 -13.20 61.67 -19.62
N CYS A 304 -12.87 60.38 -19.72
CA CYS A 304 -12.84 59.69 -21.03
C CYS A 304 -13.56 58.34 -21.07
N GLY A 305 -14.15 57.90 -19.96
CA GLY A 305 -14.90 56.65 -19.82
C GLY A 305 -14.05 55.40 -20.02
N ALA A 306 -12.72 55.48 -19.86
CA ALA A 306 -11.84 54.33 -19.98
C ALA A 306 -11.73 53.59 -18.63
N SER A 307 -11.83 52.26 -18.65
CA SER A 307 -11.50 51.42 -17.49
C SER A 307 -10.00 51.55 -17.19
N VAL A 308 -9.68 51.99 -15.97
CA VAL A 308 -8.32 52.20 -15.46
C VAL A 308 -8.17 51.47 -14.13
N PRO A 309 -6.96 51.01 -13.76
CA PRO A 309 -6.71 50.43 -12.44
C PRO A 309 -7.00 51.44 -11.32
N ALA A 310 -7.59 51.00 -10.20
CA ALA A 310 -7.93 51.86 -9.07
C ALA A 310 -6.72 52.50 -8.38
N ASP A 311 -5.52 51.96 -8.59
CA ASP A 311 -4.24 52.47 -8.09
C ASP A 311 -3.49 53.34 -9.10
N ALA A 312 -4.08 53.60 -10.29
CA ALA A 312 -3.43 54.43 -11.29
C ALA A 312 -3.41 55.90 -10.84
N GLU A 313 -2.23 56.53 -10.77
CA GLU A 313 -2.10 57.98 -10.54
C GLU A 313 -2.55 58.82 -11.75
N ARG A 314 -2.56 58.21 -12.95
CA ARG A 314 -2.94 58.87 -14.20
C ARG A 314 -3.66 57.95 -15.16
N CYS A 315 -4.62 58.50 -15.90
CA CYS A 315 -5.30 57.76 -16.96
C CYS A 315 -4.33 57.51 -18.14
N PRO A 316 -4.10 56.25 -18.54
CA PRO A 316 -3.23 55.92 -19.67
C PRO A 316 -3.82 56.33 -21.05
N LYS A 317 -5.12 56.66 -21.11
CA LYS A 317 -5.81 57.02 -22.36
C LYS A 317 -5.88 58.53 -22.59
N CYS A 318 -6.20 59.32 -21.57
CA CYS A 318 -6.33 60.78 -21.70
C CYS A 318 -5.24 61.58 -20.96
N GLY A 319 -4.46 60.96 -20.09
CA GLY A 319 -3.37 61.61 -19.35
C GLY A 319 -3.82 62.38 -18.09
N GLU A 320 -5.11 62.35 -17.75
CA GLU A 320 -5.66 63.00 -16.56
C GLU A 320 -5.02 62.44 -15.28
N LYS A 321 -4.74 63.30 -14.30
CA LYS A 321 -4.23 62.89 -12.98
C LYS A 321 -5.40 62.61 -12.06
N PHE A 322 -5.33 61.50 -11.33
CA PHE A 322 -6.28 61.24 -10.25
C PHE A 322 -5.71 61.87 -8.98
N ASP A 323 -6.43 62.86 -8.43
CA ASP A 323 -6.05 63.49 -7.16
C ASP A 323 -6.31 62.48 -6.04
N GLY A 324 -5.24 61.84 -5.56
CA GLY A 324 -5.29 60.93 -4.42
C GLY A 324 -5.07 61.72 -3.14
N GLU A 325 -6.06 61.69 -2.23
CA GLU A 325 -5.88 61.77 -0.78
C GLU A 325 -7.24 61.52 -0.09
N ASP A 326 -7.32 60.44 0.70
CA ASP A 326 -7.59 60.54 2.14
C ASP A 326 -7.48 59.16 2.80
N GLU A 327 -6.45 59.03 3.64
CA GLU A 327 -6.42 58.07 4.74
C GLU A 327 -7.64 58.32 5.63
N SER A 328 -8.52 57.33 5.78
CA SER A 328 -9.49 57.31 6.86
C SER A 328 -9.39 56.00 7.64
N GLU A 329 -9.35 56.17 8.96
CA GLU A 329 -8.97 55.25 10.02
C GLU A 329 -9.78 53.94 10.09
N PRO A 330 -9.23 52.88 10.71
CA PRO A 330 -9.93 51.63 10.95
C PRO A 330 -10.96 51.77 12.08
N VAL A 331 -12.14 51.18 11.87
CA VAL A 331 -13.08 50.76 12.95
C VAL A 331 -13.27 49.26 12.86
#